data_AF-A0A401RF57-F1
#
_entry.id   AF-A0A401RF57-F1
#
_cell.length_a   1.000
_cell.length_b   1.000
_cell.length_c   1.000
_cell.angle_alpha   90.00
_cell.angle_beta   90.00
_cell.angle_gamma   90.00
#
_symmetry.space_group_name_H-M   'P 1'
#
loop_
_entity.id
_entity.type
_entity.pdbx_description
1 polymer ?
#
loop_
_entity_poly.entity_id
_entity_poly.type
_entity_poly.pdbx_seq_one_letter_code
_entity_poly.pdbx_strand_id
1 'polypeptide(L)'
;SGLTVSQIVSGLTVSQIVSGLTVSLTVSGLTVSQIVSGLTVSQTMSGLTVSQTVSGLTVSLTVSGLTASQIVSGRTPSQIVSGRTPSQIVSGRTPSQIVSGLTVSQIVSGL
;
A
#
# COMPACT_ATOMS: atom_id res chain seq x y z
N SER A 1 19.37 1.29 4.20
CA SER A 1 18.96 1.41 2.79
C SER A 1 19.68 0.34 1.99
N GLY A 2 18.95 -0.69 1.55
CA GLY A 2 19.47 -1.67 0.60
C GLY A 2 19.14 -1.22 -0.83
N LEU A 3 19.95 -1.62 -1.81
CA LEU A 3 19.57 -1.49 -3.22
C LEU A 3 18.23 -2.22 -3.45
N THR A 4 18.06 -3.38 -2.83
CA THR A 4 16.84 -4.18 -2.91
C THR A 4 16.45 -4.65 -1.52
N VAL A 5 15.16 -4.53 -1.20
CA VAL A 5 14.55 -5.09 0.01
C VAL A 5 13.45 -6.05 -0.40
N SER A 6 13.52 -7.29 0.08
CA SER A 6 12.47 -8.30 -0.11
C SER A 6 12.16 -8.96 1.23
N GLN A 7 10.91 -8.93 1.67
CA GLN A 7 10.49 -9.51 2.96
C GLN A 7 9.12 -10.15 2.88
N ILE A 8 8.94 -11.19 3.69
CA ILE A 8 7.63 -11.78 4.01
C ILE A 8 7.47 -11.69 5.52
N VAL A 9 6.39 -11.07 5.99
CA VAL A 9 6.17 -10.82 7.41
C VAL A 9 4.75 -11.21 7.81
N SER A 10 4.63 -11.98 8.89
CA SER A 10 3.35 -12.39 9.45
C SER A 10 3.32 -12.20 10.96
N GLY A 11 2.20 -11.72 11.50
CA GLY A 11 2.01 -11.62 12.95
C GLY A 11 0.63 -11.10 13.31
N LEU A 12 0.25 -11.17 14.59
CA LEU A 12 -1.00 -10.58 15.06
C LEU A 12 -1.02 -9.07 14.77
N THR A 13 0.07 -8.39 15.12
CA THR A 13 0.31 -6.98 14.85
C THR A 13 1.63 -6.83 14.12
N VAL A 14 1.62 -6.20 12.95
CA VAL A 14 2.83 -5.92 12.16
C VAL A 14 2.99 -4.41 12.01
N SER A 15 4.18 -3.91 12.32
CA SER A 15 4.55 -2.50 12.12
C SER A 15 5.94 -2.42 11.51
N GLN A 16 6.08 -1.78 10.34
CA GLN A 16 7.38 -1.69 9.65
C GLN A 16 7.60 -0.33 8.99
N ILE A 17 8.86 0.07 8.95
CA ILE A 17 9.36 1.17 8.12
C ILE A 17 10.41 0.58 7.19
N VAL A 18 10.19 0.67 5.87
CA VAL A 18 11.06 0.06 4.86
C VAL A 18 11.49 1.10 3.83
N SER A 19 12.79 1.13 3.51
CA SER A 19 13.34 1.97 2.44
C SER A 19 14.37 1.23 1.59
N GLY A 20 14.30 1.40 0.28
CA GLY A 20 15.25 0.83 -0.68
C GLY A 20 15.02 1.35 -2.09
N LEU A 21 15.94 1.11 -3.03
CA LEU A 21 15.69 1.47 -4.43
C LEU A 21 14.54 0.63 -5.00
N THR A 22 14.59 -0.68 -4.76
CA THR A 22 13.51 -1.63 -5.08
C THR A 22 13.00 -2.28 -3.80
N VAL A 23 11.70 -2.20 -3.54
CA VAL A 23 11.06 -2.80 -2.36
C VAL A 23 9.98 -3.78 -2.81
N SER A 24 10.02 -5.00 -2.28
CA SER A 24 9.01 -6.03 -2.48
C SER A 24 8.60 -6.61 -1.12
N LEU A 25 7.34 -6.45 -0.72
CA LEU A 25 6.86 -6.91 0.60
C LEU A 25 5.59 -7.74 0.47
N THR A 26 5.52 -8.83 1.23
CA THR A 26 4.27 -9.54 1.51
C THR A 26 4.02 -9.55 3.00
N VAL A 27 2.90 -9.00 3.43
CA VAL A 27 2.64 -8.75 4.84
C VAL A 27 1.23 -9.19 5.20
N SER A 28 1.11 -9.97 6.27
CA SER A 28 -0.16 -10.44 6.77
C SER A 28 -0.27 -10.26 8.28
N GLY A 29 -1.41 -9.79 8.77
CA GLY A 29 -1.68 -9.74 10.20
C GLY A 29 -3.08 -9.30 10.53
N LEU A 30 -3.49 -9.35 11.80
CA LEU A 30 -4.79 -8.79 12.18
C LEU A 30 -4.74 -7.26 12.06
N THR A 31 -3.67 -6.64 12.55
CA THR A 31 -3.39 -5.21 12.41
C THR A 31 -2.06 -5.01 11.69
N VAL A 32 -2.08 -4.32 10.55
CA VAL A 32 -0.87 -4.03 9.75
C VAL A 32 -0.72 -2.52 9.60
N SER A 33 0.47 -2.02 9.92
CA SER A 33 0.86 -0.62 9.73
C SER A 33 2.21 -0.53 9.02
N GLN A 34 2.28 0.17 7.88
CA GLN A 34 3.54 0.32 7.17
C GLN A 34 3.82 1.71 6.62
N ILE A 35 5.10 2.08 6.63
CA ILE A 35 5.63 3.21 5.86
C ILE A 35 6.70 2.67 4.92
N VAL A 36 6.51 2.86 3.62
CA VAL A 36 7.42 2.33 2.60
C VAL A 36 7.82 3.40 1.62
N SER A 37 9.12 3.50 1.35
CA SER A 37 9.68 4.38 0.33
C SER A 37 10.65 3.65 -0.59
N GLY A 38 10.58 3.98 -1.88
CA GLY A 38 11.56 3.50 -2.85
C GLY A 38 11.34 4.00 -4.26
N LEU A 39 12.25 3.72 -5.19
CA LEU A 39 12.03 4.06 -6.59
C LEU A 39 10.94 3.15 -7.18
N THR A 40 11.05 1.84 -6.93
CA THR A 40 10.06 0.84 -7.32
C THR A 40 9.56 0.14 -6.07
N VAL A 41 8.24 0.19 -5.82
CA VAL A 41 7.60 -0.45 -4.67
C VAL A 41 6.54 -1.42 -5.16
N SER A 42 6.61 -2.66 -4.70
CA SER A 42 5.59 -3.69 -4.91
C SER A 42 5.19 -4.28 -3.56
N GLN A 43 3.90 -4.25 -3.22
CA GLN A 43 3.44 -4.80 -1.94
C GLN A 43 2.13 -5.57 -2.06
N THR A 44 2.04 -6.64 -1.28
CA THR A 44 0.80 -7.35 -0.99
C THR A 44 0.56 -7.32 0.51
N MET A 45 -0.59 -6.81 0.92
CA MET A 45 -0.95 -6.62 2.33
C MET A 45 -2.31 -7.23 2.62
N SER A 46 -2.42 -7.99 3.70
CA SER A 46 -3.69 -8.56 4.14
C SER A 46 -3.88 -8.40 5.64
N GLY A 47 -5.08 -7.99 6.08
CA GLY A 47 -5.42 -7.98 7.49
C GLY A 47 -6.85 -7.58 7.84
N LEU A 48 -7.19 -7.53 9.12
CA LEU A 48 -8.47 -6.98 9.54
C LEU A 48 -8.45 -5.45 9.41
N THR A 49 -7.37 -4.84 9.91
CA THR A 49 -7.09 -3.41 9.83
C THR A 49 -5.75 -3.20 9.15
N VAL A 50 -5.75 -2.51 8.01
CA VAL A 50 -4.54 -2.17 7.27
C VAL A 50 -4.40 -0.65 7.20
N SER A 51 -3.23 -0.14 7.55
CA SER A 51 -2.85 1.26 7.39
C SER A 51 -1.50 1.34 6.68
N GLN A 52 -1.38 2.15 5.64
CA GLN A 52 -0.09 2.33 4.99
C GLN A 52 0.11 3.71 4.37
N THR A 53 1.38 4.09 4.33
CA THR A 53 1.88 5.21 3.53
C THR A 53 2.97 4.70 2.60
N VAL A 54 2.79 4.91 1.30
CA VAL A 54 3.73 4.44 0.27
C VAL A 54 4.14 5.58 -0.64
N SER A 55 5.45 5.73 -0.87
CA SER A 55 5.99 6.72 -1.80
C SER A 55 7.00 6.08 -2.76
N GLY A 56 6.87 6.38 -4.05
CA GLY A 56 7.87 5.96 -5.03
C GLY A 56 7.63 6.42 -6.45
N LEU A 57 8.56 6.16 -7.38
CA LEU A 57 8.33 6.50 -8.79
C LEU A 57 7.27 5.57 -9.38
N THR A 58 7.47 4.26 -9.23
CA THR A 58 6.54 3.21 -9.63
C THR A 58 6.05 2.48 -8.39
N VAL A 59 4.74 2.45 -8.20
CA VAL A 59 4.13 1.83 -7.02
C VAL A 59 3.06 0.85 -7.48
N SER A 60 3.12 -0.40 -7.02
CA SER A 60 2.14 -1.45 -7.30
C SER A 60 1.69 -2.09 -6.00
N LEU A 61 0.41 -1.97 -5.67
CA LEU A 61 -0.12 -2.41 -4.37
C LEU A 61 -1.34 -3.30 -4.55
N THR A 62 -1.41 -4.36 -3.77
CA THR A 62 -2.62 -5.16 -3.57
C THR A 62 -2.91 -5.24 -2.08
N VAL A 63 -4.07 -4.73 -1.67
CA VAL A 63 -4.42 -4.62 -0.26
C VAL A 63 -5.81 -5.18 -0.02
N SER A 64 -5.89 -6.09 0.94
CA SER A 64 -7.14 -6.70 1.39
C SER A 64 -7.30 -6.49 2.88
N GLY A 65 -8.43 -5.93 3.31
CA GLY A 65 -8.78 -5.96 4.71
C GLY A 65 -10.14 -5.38 5.04
N LEU A 66 -10.69 -5.71 6.21
CA LEU A 66 -12.03 -5.21 6.58
C LEU A 66 -12.04 -3.68 6.59
N THR A 67 -11.03 -3.07 7.20
CA THR A 67 -10.78 -1.64 7.16
C THR A 67 -9.39 -1.41 6.56
N ALA A 68 -9.30 -0.60 5.51
CA ALA A 68 -8.05 -0.26 4.86
C ALA A 68 -7.93 1.25 4.73
N SER A 69 -6.82 1.84 5.18
CA SER A 69 -6.51 3.27 5.05
C SER A 69 -5.15 3.44 4.39
N GLN A 70 -5.10 4.20 3.29
CA GLN A 70 -3.90 4.26 2.47
C GLN A 70 -3.60 5.68 1.98
N ILE A 71 -2.32 6.03 2.00
CA ILE A 71 -1.79 7.21 1.33
C ILE A 71 -0.72 6.74 0.36
N VAL A 72 -0.90 7.01 -0.93
CA VAL A 72 0.01 6.54 -1.98
C VAL A 72 0.40 7.68 -2.89
N SER A 73 1.69 7.93 -2.96
CA SER A 73 2.26 8.96 -3.82
C SER A 73 3.25 8.33 -4.79
N GLY A 74 3.11 8.63 -6.07
CA GLY A 74 4.13 8.26 -7.04
C GLY A 74 3.89 8.76 -8.44
N ARG A 75 4.83 8.55 -9.37
CA ARG A 75 4.60 8.96 -10.75
C ARG A 75 3.54 8.06 -11.40
N THR A 76 3.63 6.75 -11.18
CA THR A 76 2.76 5.74 -11.79
C THR A 76 2.21 4.78 -10.74
N PRO A 77 1.32 5.21 -9.83
CA PRO A 77 0.73 4.32 -8.84
C PRO A 77 -0.35 3.42 -9.47
N SER A 78 -0.27 2.13 -9.17
CA SER A 78 -1.23 1.09 -9.55
C SER A 78 -1.70 0.36 -8.31
N GLN A 79 -3.01 0.29 -8.07
CA GLN A 79 -3.55 -0.28 -6.83
C GLN A 79 -4.78 -1.14 -7.03
N ILE A 80 -4.85 -2.22 -6.26
CA ILE A 80 -6.06 -3.01 -6.05
C ILE A 80 -6.34 -3.02 -4.55
N VAL A 81 -7.51 -2.53 -4.16
CA VAL A 81 -7.90 -2.38 -2.76
C VAL A 81 -9.26 -3.04 -2.56
N SER A 82 -9.35 -3.95 -1.62
CA SER A 82 -10.59 -4.66 -1.29
C SER A 82 -10.83 -4.66 0.20
N GLY A 83 -12.05 -4.35 0.61
CA GLY A 83 -12.40 -4.31 2.02
C GLY A 83 -13.85 -3.95 2.30
N ARG A 84 -14.27 -3.99 3.56
CA ARG A 84 -15.59 -3.46 3.92
C ARG A 84 -15.59 -1.93 3.87
N THR A 85 -14.53 -1.31 4.37
CA THR A 85 -14.39 0.14 4.50
C THR A 85 -13.02 0.63 4.01
N PRO A 86 -12.74 0.60 2.69
CA PRO A 86 -11.52 1.19 2.15
C PRO A 86 -11.57 2.72 2.10
N SER A 87 -10.49 3.36 2.56
CA SER A 87 -10.20 4.78 2.42
C SER A 87 -8.82 4.98 1.80
N GLN A 88 -8.72 5.84 0.79
CA GLN A 88 -7.45 6.07 0.10
C GLN A 88 -7.28 7.50 -0.42
N ILE A 89 -6.04 7.98 -0.32
CA ILE A 89 -5.55 9.17 -0.99
C ILE A 89 -4.44 8.72 -1.95
N VAL A 90 -4.59 9.04 -3.22
CA VAL A 90 -3.64 8.65 -4.25
C VAL A 90 -3.24 9.83 -5.10
N SER A 91 -1.94 10.09 -5.19
CA SER A 91 -1.38 11.17 -5.99
C SER A 91 -0.40 10.60 -7.00
N GLY A 92 -0.57 10.94 -8.27
CA GLY A 92 0.41 10.59 -9.29
C GLY A 92 0.09 11.03 -10.70
N ARG A 93 1.07 10.99 -11.60
CA ARG A 93 0.88 11.42 -13.00
C ARG A 93 -0.05 10.48 -13.77
N THR A 94 0.07 9.18 -13.54
CA THR A 94 -0.78 8.17 -14.22
C THR A 94 -1.31 7.16 -13.21
N PRO A 95 -2.27 7.54 -12.35
CA PRO A 95 -2.84 6.64 -11.36
C PRO A 95 -3.78 5.62 -12.02
N SER A 96 -3.71 4.37 -11.57
CA SER A 96 -4.61 3.28 -11.99
C SER A 96 -5.07 2.51 -10.75
N GLN A 97 -6.38 2.31 -10.60
CA GLN A 97 -6.95 1.83 -9.35
C GLN A 97 -8.18 0.96 -9.57
N ILE A 98 -8.29 -0.11 -8.79
CA ILE A 98 -9.50 -0.89 -8.59
C ILE A 98 -9.78 -0.89 -7.09
N VAL A 99 -10.98 -0.43 -6.70
CA VAL A 99 -11.37 -0.34 -5.29
C VAL A 99 -12.73 -0.97 -5.12
N SER A 100 -12.84 -1.91 -4.19
CA SER A 100 -14.08 -2.58 -3.86
C SER A 100 -14.34 -2.52 -2.36
N GLY A 101 -15.57 -2.13 -1.99
CA GLY A 101 -16.04 -2.23 -0.63
C GLY A 101 -17.46 -1.75 -0.43
N LEU A 102 -17.96 -1.95 0.80
CA LEU A 102 -19.31 -1.51 1.18
C LEU A 102 -19.35 0.02 1.38
N THR A 103 -18.32 0.57 2.01
CA THR A 103 -18.16 2.02 2.21
C THR A 103 -16.82 2.46 1.68
N VAL A 104 -16.82 3.24 0.60
CA VAL A 104 -15.62 3.61 -0.14
C VAL A 104 -15.39 5.11 -0.04
N SER A 105 -14.19 5.52 0.36
CA SER A 105 -13.75 6.94 0.39
C SER A 105 -12.46 7.11 -0.39
N GLN A 106 -12.44 7.98 -1.40
CA GLN A 106 -11.31 8.09 -2.33
C GLN A 106 -11.02 9.54 -2.66
N ILE A 107 -9.73 9.88 -2.67
CA ILE A 107 -9.22 11.09 -3.30
C ILE A 107 -8.13 10.66 -4.27
N VAL A 108 -8.28 11.03 -5.55
CA VAL A 108 -7.28 10.76 -6.58
C VAL A 108 -6.89 12.08 -7.22
N SER A 109 -5.60 12.42 -7.16
CA SER A 109 -5.02 13.59 -7.82
C SER A 109 -4.07 13.15 -8.93
N GLY A 110 -4.35 13.60 -10.15
CA GLY A 110 -3.50 13.44 -11.32
C GLY A 110 -3.03 14.77 -11.88
N LEU A 111 -1.81 14.78 -12.43
CA LEU A 111 -1.30 15.83 -13.32
C LEU A 111 -1.23 15.31 -14.75
#